data_AF-C7XA41-F1
#
_entry.id   AF-C7XA41-F1
#
_cell.length_a   1.000
_cell.length_b   1.000
_cell.length_c   1.000
_cell.angle_alpha   90.00
_cell.angle_beta   90.00
_cell.angle_gamma   90.00
#
_symmetry.space_group_name_H-M   'P 1'
#
loop_
_entity.id
_entity.type
_entity.pdbx_description
1 polymer ?
#
loop_
_entity_poly.entity_id
_entity_poly.type
_entity_poly.pdbx_seq_one_letter_code
_entity_poly.pdbx_strand_id
1 'polypeptide(L)' 'MRIKCAGQHIMVILNGKKVTEMDMSKWISGTKNPDGSDIPSWLPKPFAELPTKGFIGLQGKHGDSLIWFRNIKIRSL' A
#
# COMPACT_ATOMS: atom_id res chain seq x y z
N MET A 1 -7.26 7.47 9.01
CA MET A 1 -6.72 6.20 8.47
C MET A 1 -5.58 5.72 9.37
N ARG A 2 -5.39 4.41 9.50
CA ARG A 2 -4.23 3.78 10.14
C ARG A 2 -3.72 2.69 9.20
N ILE A 3 -2.42 2.72 8.89
CA ILE A 3 -1.75 1.72 8.07
C ILE A 3 -0.77 0.97 8.98
N LYS A 4 -0.86 -0.36 9.01
CA LYS A 4 0.08 -1.22 9.73
C LYS A 4 0.92 -1.95 8.68
N CYS A 5 2.24 -1.80 8.74
CA CYS A 5 3.17 -2.47 7.83
C CYS A 5 4.08 -3.39 8.63
N ALA A 6 3.83 -4.70 8.59
CA ALA A 6 4.58 -5.74 9.29
C ALA A 6 5.30 -6.63 8.27
N GLY A 7 6.44 -6.17 7.76
CA GLY A 7 7.11 -6.84 6.64
C GLY A 7 6.18 -6.90 5.42
N GLN A 8 5.93 -8.11 4.93
CA GLN A 8 5.02 -8.36 3.79
C GLN A 8 3.53 -8.28 4.15
N HIS A 9 3.17 -8.12 5.42
CA HIS A 9 1.78 -8.02 5.84
C HIS A 9 1.35 -6.56 6.03
N ILE A 10 0.44 -6.08 5.19
CA ILE A 10 -0.07 -4.71 5.21
C ILE A 10 -1.55 -4.72 5.57
N MET A 11 -1.95 -3.90 6.56
CA MET A 11 -3.34 -3.73 6.95
C MET A 11 -3.73 -2.24 6.93
N VAL A 12 -4.89 -1.95 6.35
CA VAL A 12 -5.47 -0.60 6.32
C VAL A 12 -6.77 -0.56 7.11
N ILE A 13 -6.82 0.39 8.05
CA ILE A 13 -8.01 0.73 8.82
C ILE A 13 -8.44 2.15 8.44
N LEU A 14 -9.66 2.29 7.93
CA LEU A 14 -10.27 3.57 7.58
C LEU A 14 -11.51 3.79 8.45
N ASN A 15 -11.58 4.93 9.12
CA ASN A 15 -12.69 5.31 10.02
C ASN A 15 -13.09 4.20 11.02
N GLY A 16 -12.08 3.53 11.59
CA GLY A 16 -12.28 2.46 12.59
C GLY A 16 -12.52 1.07 12.01
N LYS A 17 -12.74 0.91 10.70
CA LYS A 17 -13.01 -0.38 10.05
C LYS A 17 -11.78 -0.92 9.32
N LYS A 18 -11.48 -2.21 9.47
CA LYS A 18 -10.50 -2.91 8.61
C LYS A 18 -11.10 -3.00 7.20
N VAL A 19 -10.46 -2.36 6.23
CA VAL A 19 -10.96 -2.29 4.84
C VAL A 19 -10.06 -3.04 3.87
N THR A 20 -8.79 -3.26 4.21
CA THR A 20 -7.84 -3.98 3.37
C THR A 20 -6.84 -4.72 4.23
N GLU A 21 -6.48 -5.92 3.80
CA GLU A 21 -5.42 -6.74 4.37
C GLU A 21 -4.71 -7.45 3.21
N MET A 22 -3.40 -7.33 3.17
CA MET A 22 -2.56 -7.80 2.09
C MET A 22 -1.40 -8.61 2.67
N ASP A 23 -1.18 -9.77 2.08
CA ASP A 23 0.05 -10.55 2.20
C ASP A 23 0.79 -10.43 0.85
N MET A 24 1.84 -9.61 0.83
CA MET A 24 2.58 -9.28 -0.39
C MET A 24 3.20 -10.52 -1.05
N SER A 25 3.47 -11.59 -0.29
CA SER A 25 4.04 -12.84 -0.84
C SER A 25 3.17 -13.49 -1.92
N LYS A 26 1.87 -13.17 -1.96
CA LYS A 26 0.93 -13.69 -2.96
C LYS A 26 1.01 -12.96 -4.31
N TRP A 27 1.59 -11.76 -4.34
CA TRP A 27 1.77 -10.96 -5.56
C TRP A 27 3.10 -11.32 -6.23
N ILE A 28 3.16 -12.55 -6.74
CA ILE A 28 4.34 -13.13 -7.42
C ILE A 28 4.50 -12.65 -8.86
N SER A 29 3.44 -12.09 -9.46
CA SER A 29 3.47 -11.54 -10.81
C SER A 29 3.46 -10.01 -10.77
N GLY A 30 4.20 -9.39 -11.70
CA GLY A 30 4.17 -7.96 -11.95
C GLY A 30 3.08 -7.51 -12.92
N THR A 31 2.31 -8.45 -13.49
CA THR A 31 1.26 -8.16 -14.49
C THR A 31 -0.13 -8.65 -14.10
N LYS A 32 -0.23 -9.58 -13.14
CA LYS A 32 -1.50 -10.15 -12.68
C LYS A 32 -1.59 -10.16 -11.16
N ASN A 33 -2.74 -9.78 -10.62
CA ASN A 33 -3.09 -9.92 -9.21
C ASN A 33 -3.39 -11.40 -8.88
N PRO A 34 -3.43 -11.78 -7.58
CA PRO A 34 -3.77 -13.15 -7.16
C PRO A 34 -5.15 -13.63 -7.60
N ASP A 35 -6.09 -12.71 -7.85
CA ASP A 35 -7.43 -13.00 -8.37
C ASP A 35 -7.51 -13.06 -9.91
N GLY A 36 -6.38 -12.85 -10.60
CA GLY A 36 -6.28 -12.87 -12.06
C GLY A 36 -6.56 -11.53 -12.75
N SER A 37 -6.95 -10.49 -12.02
CA SER A 37 -7.11 -9.14 -12.58
C SER A 37 -5.75 -8.53 -13.00
N ASP A 38 -5.78 -7.61 -13.97
CA ASP A 38 -4.56 -6.98 -14.48
C ASP A 38 -3.94 -5.98 -13.50
N ILE A 39 -2.61 -6.01 -13.39
CA ILE A 39 -1.82 -4.97 -12.73
C ILE A 39 -1.55 -3.86 -13.76
N PRO A 40 -1.66 -2.57 -13.38
CA PRO A 40 -1.30 -1.47 -14.26
C PRO A 40 0.14 -1.60 -14.79
N SER A 41 0.33 -1.37 -16.08
CA SER A 41 1.62 -1.60 -16.76
C SER A 41 2.78 -0.74 -16.23
N TRP A 42 2.50 0.38 -15.56
CA TRP A 42 3.49 1.23 -14.93
C TRP A 42 3.95 0.74 -13.54
N LEU A 43 3.42 -0.37 -13.03
CA LEU A 43 3.81 -1.02 -11.76
C LEU A 43 4.31 -2.47 -11.98
N PRO A 44 5.36 -2.70 -12.79
CA PRO A 44 5.70 -4.03 -13.31
C PRO A 44 6.44 -4.95 -12.32
N LYS A 45 6.79 -4.47 -11.11
CA LYS A 45 7.57 -5.26 -10.16
C LYS A 45 6.63 -6.13 -9.31
N PRO A 46 6.85 -7.45 -9.22
CA PRO A 46 6.13 -8.30 -8.27
C PRO A 46 6.26 -7.77 -6.85
N PHE A 47 5.14 -7.61 -6.14
CA PHE A 47 5.19 -7.08 -4.77
C PHE A 47 5.87 -8.06 -3.81
N ALA A 48 5.85 -9.36 -4.10
CA ALA A 48 6.57 -10.37 -3.33
C ALA A 48 8.09 -10.09 -3.24
N GLU A 49 8.66 -9.36 -4.21
CA GLU A 49 10.09 -9.04 -4.31
C GLU A 49 10.44 -7.64 -3.78
N LEU A 50 9.44 -6.82 -3.45
CA LEU A 50 9.70 -5.45 -2.99
C LEU A 50 10.31 -5.45 -1.57
N PRO A 51 11.34 -4.62 -1.31
CA PRO A 51 11.85 -4.43 0.04
C PRO A 51 10.78 -3.88 0.97
N THR A 52 10.64 -4.47 2.16
CA THR A 52 9.63 -4.06 3.16
C THR A 52 10.14 -3.00 4.14
N LYS A 53 11.13 -2.21 3.71
CA LYS A 53 11.73 -1.10 4.45
C LYS A 53 12.05 0.01 3.45
N GLY A 54 11.65 1.24 3.77
CA GLY A 54 11.89 2.40 2.91
C GLY A 54 11.35 3.69 3.51
N PHE A 55 11.39 4.75 2.71
CA PHE A 55 10.80 6.05 3.07
C PHE A 55 9.27 6.00 2.97
N ILE A 56 8.62 6.90 3.71
CA ILE A 56 7.15 7.11 3.65
C ILE A 56 6.91 8.45 2.98
N GLY A 57 6.03 8.47 1.97
CA GLY A 57 5.66 9.67 1.22
C GLY A 57 4.16 9.91 1.21
N LEU A 58 3.76 11.16 1.01
CA LEU A 58 2.38 11.59 0.77
C LEU A 58 2.35 12.28 -0.60
N GLN A 59 1.47 11.83 -1.49
CA GLN A 59 1.50 12.20 -2.91
C GLN A 59 1.28 13.72 -3.17
N GLY A 60 0.52 14.40 -2.31
CA GLY A 60 0.15 15.81 -2.53
C GLY A 60 -1.01 15.96 -3.54
N LYS A 61 -1.02 17.06 -4.30
CA LYS A 61 -2.01 17.31 -5.37
C LYS A 61 -1.97 16.16 -6.38
N HIS A 62 -3.14 15.61 -6.72
CA HIS A 62 -3.26 14.52 -7.69
C HIS A 62 -4.31 14.88 -8.75
N GLY A 63 -3.89 15.01 -10.01
CA GLY A 63 -4.70 15.67 -11.03
C GLY A 63 -5.03 17.10 -10.59
N ASP A 64 -6.30 17.50 -10.72
CA ASP A 64 -6.77 18.81 -10.28
C ASP A 64 -7.28 18.85 -8.83
N SER A 65 -7.26 17.71 -8.14
CA SER A 65 -7.77 17.58 -6.78
C SER A 65 -6.72 17.90 -5.73
N LEU A 66 -7.07 18.80 -4.80
CA LEU A 66 -6.27 19.13 -3.62
C LEU A 66 -6.55 18.17 -2.47
N ILE A 67 -5.58 18.04 -1.56
CA ILE A 67 -5.71 17.24 -0.35
C ILE A 67 -4.95 17.89 0.82
N TRP A 68 -5.47 17.74 2.03
CA TRP A 68 -4.88 18.24 3.26
C TRP A 68 -4.71 17.12 4.28
N PHE A 69 -3.58 17.11 4.97
CA PHE A 69 -3.26 16.11 5.99
C PHE A 69 -3.03 16.81 7.34
N ARG A 70 -3.41 16.13 8.42
CA ARG A 70 -3.11 16.54 9.79
C ARG A 70 -2.91 15.32 10.67
N ASN A 71 -2.21 15.48 11.79
CA ASN A 71 -2.00 14.44 12.80
C ASN A 71 -1.34 13.16 12.25
N ILE A 72 -0.35 13.31 11.36
CA ILE A 72 0.47 12.22 10.85
C ILE A 72 1.45 11.83 11.95
N LYS A 73 1.47 10.55 12.29
CA LYS A 73 2.31 10.00 13.37
C LYS A 73 2.70 8.57 13.05
N ILE A 74 3.87 8.17 13.53
CA ILE A 74 4.43 6.84 13.34
C ILE A 74 4.89 6.28 14.69
N ARG A 75 4.80 4.95 14.83
CA ARG A 75 5.43 4.18 15.91
C ARG A 75 5.92 2.85 15.35
N SER A 76 6.91 2.24 15.98
CA SER A 76 7.20 0.83 15.76
C SER A 76 6.02 -0.04 16.16
N LEU A 77 5.93 -1.24 15.60
CA LEU A 77 4.89 -2.21 15.95
C LEU A 77 4.98 -2.64 17.41
#